data_AF-A0A453NBU3-F1
#
_entry.id   AF-A0A453NBU3-F1
#
_cell.length_a   1.000
_cell.length_b   1.000
_cell.length_c   1.000
_cell.angle_alpha   90.00
_cell.angle_beta   90.00
_cell.angle_gamma   90.00
#
_symmetry.space_group_name_H-M   'P 1'
#
loop_
_entity.id
_entity.type
_entity.pdbx_description
1 polymer ?
#
loop_
_entity_poly.entity_id
_entity_poly.type
_entity_poly.pdbx_seq_one_letter_code
_entity_poly.pdbx_strand_id
1 'polypeptide(L)'
;MTYKQFILALEDDVSPAEAESRYHEYKTAYITTQKHAYFDLHKGDTRLKEKYHPTSLLSVIERRNEFCKAAAKSLILDLRSGTLDLGPGMTADGSSKSGNVNYGSSGNGEDYGNKRRKNGRGPPKEPGPLSTAPKAHPVSSKYRRVQADIDQTLALVRKLDTEKGIVGNILSIGGDHGKPDDDRSHVGSAGPLVIIRGLTTVKGLEGVELLDTLLTYLWRVHGVDYYGMSERRNANGFRHVRADNKIADGFNISAADWEKKLDSFWHERLVNGDDPLVVLTAKDKIDAATVEALAPYVKKIMDENYGYKYGCGAMGCAKVFHAPEFVHKHLKLKHPDLVSVLTLNVQDDIYFQNYMKYVSV
;
A
#
# COMPACT_ATOMS: atom_id res chain seq x y z
N MET A 1 -17.12 2.01 28.05
CA MET A 1 -17.90 1.19 29.01
C MET A 1 -18.21 -0.16 28.37
N THR A 2 -18.38 -1.20 29.18
CA THR A 2 -18.87 -2.51 28.71
C THR A 2 -20.39 -2.48 28.47
N TYR A 3 -20.94 -3.44 27.73
CA TYR A 3 -22.38 -3.51 27.45
C TYR A 3 -23.21 -3.57 28.74
N LYS A 4 -22.77 -4.39 29.72
CA LYS A 4 -23.41 -4.50 31.03
C LYS A 4 -23.48 -3.17 31.77
N GLN A 5 -22.40 -2.40 31.76
CA GLN A 5 -22.35 -1.08 32.40
C GLN A 5 -23.22 -0.05 31.68
N PHE A 6 -23.35 -0.16 30.34
CA PHE A 6 -24.17 0.74 29.54
C PHE A 6 -25.67 0.53 29.79
N ILE A 7 -26.13 -0.72 29.82
CA ILE A 7 -27.56 -1.03 30.06
C ILE A 7 -28.01 -0.57 31.45
N LEU A 8 -27.17 -0.70 32.48
CA LEU A 8 -27.49 -0.24 33.84
C LEU A 8 -27.73 1.27 33.95
N ALA A 9 -27.35 2.04 32.93
CA ALA A 9 -27.56 3.49 32.86
C ALA A 9 -28.74 3.88 31.95
N LEU A 10 -29.44 2.92 31.34
CA LEU A 10 -30.65 3.15 30.55
C LEU A 10 -31.90 3.13 31.45
N GLU A 11 -32.98 3.71 30.95
CA GLU A 11 -34.30 3.68 31.59
C GLU A 11 -34.91 2.26 31.56
N ASP A 12 -35.75 1.94 32.55
CA ASP A 12 -36.31 0.59 32.75
C ASP A 12 -37.28 0.15 31.64
N ASP A 13 -37.79 1.09 30.82
CA ASP A 13 -38.76 0.85 29.75
C ASP A 13 -38.11 0.58 28.38
N VAL A 14 -36.77 0.60 28.30
CA VAL A 14 -36.04 0.39 27.04
C VAL A 14 -36.07 -1.08 26.63
N SER A 15 -36.48 -1.33 25.38
CA SER A 15 -36.50 -2.70 24.82
C SER A 15 -35.10 -3.26 24.57
N PRO A 16 -34.90 -4.59 24.56
CA PRO A 16 -33.60 -5.20 24.27
C PRO A 16 -33.00 -4.77 22.93
N ALA A 17 -33.81 -4.69 21.87
CA ALA A 17 -33.35 -4.26 20.55
C ALA A 17 -32.89 -2.79 20.53
N GLU A 18 -33.59 -1.94 21.28
CA GLU A 18 -33.23 -0.53 21.41
C GLU A 18 -31.96 -0.33 22.24
N ALA A 19 -31.80 -1.08 23.33
CA ALA A 19 -30.57 -1.08 24.13
C ALA A 19 -29.34 -1.50 23.32
N GLU A 20 -29.48 -2.51 22.46
CA GLU A 20 -28.44 -2.94 21.51
C GLU A 20 -28.09 -1.84 20.50
N SER A 21 -29.11 -1.20 19.90
CA SER A 21 -28.91 -0.09 18.96
C SER A 21 -28.18 1.08 19.61
N ARG A 22 -28.66 1.55 20.78
CA ARG A 22 -28.04 2.65 21.54
C ARG A 22 -26.60 2.32 21.96
N TYR A 23 -26.31 1.07 22.32
CA TYR A 23 -24.94 0.66 22.65
C TYR A 23 -24.03 0.63 21.42
N HIS A 24 -24.56 0.21 20.26
CA HIS A 24 -23.81 0.27 19.01
C HIS A 24 -23.46 1.71 18.64
N GLU A 25 -24.41 2.63 18.74
CA GLU A 25 -24.20 4.07 18.55
C GLU A 25 -23.17 4.62 19.54
N TYR A 26 -23.31 4.29 20.83
CA TYR A 26 -22.33 4.67 21.85
C TYR A 26 -20.92 4.19 21.51
N LYS A 27 -20.75 2.93 21.08
CA LYS A 27 -19.44 2.42 20.70
C LYS A 27 -18.87 3.18 19.51
N THR A 28 -19.68 3.42 18.48
CA THR A 28 -19.25 4.12 17.26
C THR A 28 -18.87 5.57 17.56
N ALA A 29 -19.70 6.29 18.33
CA ALA A 29 -19.40 7.63 18.80
C ALA A 29 -18.15 7.66 19.68
N TYR A 30 -18.02 6.74 20.64
CA TYR A 30 -16.86 6.65 21.52
C TYR A 30 -15.57 6.42 20.74
N ILE A 31 -15.55 5.46 19.81
CA ILE A 31 -14.40 5.18 18.95
C ILE A 31 -14.05 6.43 18.13
N THR A 32 -15.05 7.12 17.58
CA THR A 32 -14.85 8.33 16.78
C THR A 32 -14.24 9.44 17.63
N THR A 33 -14.79 9.73 18.80
CA THR A 33 -14.24 10.72 19.74
C THR A 33 -12.82 10.37 20.18
N GLN A 34 -12.52 9.10 20.44
CA GLN A 34 -11.17 8.66 20.78
C GLN A 34 -10.18 8.86 19.63
N LYS A 35 -10.59 8.55 18.38
CA LYS A 35 -9.77 8.83 17.18
C LYS A 35 -9.47 10.32 17.04
N HIS A 36 -10.49 11.18 17.17
CA HIS A 36 -10.32 12.63 17.14
C HIS A 36 -9.33 13.11 18.22
N ALA A 37 -9.57 12.75 19.48
CA ALA A 37 -8.73 13.17 20.59
C ALA A 37 -7.27 12.70 20.41
N TYR A 38 -7.07 11.46 19.92
CA TYR A 38 -5.74 10.96 19.60
C TYR A 38 -5.09 11.77 18.47
N PHE A 39 -5.82 12.06 17.39
CA PHE A 39 -5.30 12.86 16.28
C PHE A 39 -4.87 14.25 16.76
N ASP A 40 -5.71 14.95 17.50
CA ASP A 40 -5.40 16.30 17.97
C ASP A 40 -4.14 16.35 18.83
N LEU A 41 -3.93 15.32 19.66
CA LEU A 41 -2.75 15.19 20.51
C LEU A 41 -1.47 14.84 19.71
N HIS A 42 -1.59 14.06 18.63
CA HIS A 42 -0.43 13.48 17.92
C HIS A 42 -0.27 13.96 16.47
N LYS A 43 -1.07 14.92 15.99
CA LYS A 43 -1.00 15.41 14.59
C LYS A 43 0.36 15.99 14.23
N GLY A 44 1.12 16.46 15.22
CA GLY A 44 2.49 16.95 15.07
C GLY A 44 3.53 15.85 14.85
N ASP A 45 3.25 14.60 15.24
CA ASP A 45 4.22 13.51 15.24
C ASP A 45 4.63 13.10 13.82
N THR A 46 5.95 13.06 13.59
CA THR A 46 6.53 12.66 12.29
C THR A 46 5.99 11.32 11.81
N ARG A 47 5.86 10.34 12.71
CA ARG A 47 5.37 9.00 12.35
C ARG A 47 3.92 9.02 11.86
N LEU A 48 3.07 9.86 12.45
CA LEU A 48 1.66 9.96 12.05
C LEU A 48 1.56 10.68 10.71
N LYS A 49 2.35 11.75 10.53
CA LYS A 49 2.46 12.49 9.27
C LYS A 49 2.96 11.61 8.12
N GLU A 50 4.02 10.83 8.33
CA GLU A 50 4.53 9.87 7.32
C GLU A 50 3.54 8.76 6.95
N LYS A 51 2.42 8.63 7.68
CA LYS A 51 1.38 7.64 7.39
C LYS A 51 0.18 8.24 6.67
N TYR A 52 -0.18 9.50 6.93
CA TYR A 52 -1.44 10.06 6.45
C TYR A 52 -1.35 11.50 5.90
N HIS A 53 -0.27 12.24 6.18
CA HIS A 53 -0.15 13.64 5.74
C HIS A 53 0.31 13.71 4.27
N PRO A 54 -0.43 14.38 3.38
CA PRO A 54 -0.14 14.42 1.94
C PRO A 54 1.30 14.80 1.59
N THR A 55 1.80 15.91 2.14
CA THR A 55 3.17 16.40 1.88
C THR A 55 4.24 15.45 2.38
N SER A 56 4.06 14.87 3.57
CA SER A 56 5.03 13.91 4.13
C SER A 56 5.05 12.61 3.32
N LEU A 57 3.90 12.19 2.80
CA LEU A 57 3.78 10.99 1.96
C LEU A 57 4.59 11.09 0.66
N LEU A 58 4.78 12.29 0.09
CA LEU A 58 5.61 12.47 -1.11
C LEU A 58 7.05 11.95 -0.88
N SER A 59 7.67 12.36 0.23
CA SER A 59 9.02 11.89 0.60
C SER A 59 9.07 10.39 0.94
N VAL A 60 7.96 9.83 1.42
CA VAL A 60 7.82 8.40 1.70
C VAL A 60 7.74 7.61 0.39
N ILE A 61 6.96 8.08 -0.57
CA ILE A 61 6.80 7.48 -1.90
C ILE A 61 8.13 7.49 -2.63
N GLU A 62 8.85 8.62 -2.60
CA GLU A 62 10.16 8.75 -3.21
C GLU A 62 11.16 7.74 -2.65
N ARG A 63 11.31 7.68 -1.31
CA ARG A 63 12.19 6.70 -0.65
C ARG A 63 11.81 5.26 -0.98
N ARG A 64 10.52 4.94 -0.98
CA ARG A 64 10.02 3.61 -1.37
C ARG A 64 10.38 3.29 -2.82
N ASN A 65 10.15 4.23 -3.74
CA ASN A 65 10.43 4.01 -5.16
C ASN A 65 11.92 3.79 -5.41
N GLU A 66 12.79 4.56 -4.76
CA GLU A 66 14.24 4.34 -4.84
C GLU A 66 14.66 2.99 -4.24
N PHE A 67 14.09 2.59 -3.10
CA PHE A 67 14.30 1.25 -2.57
C PHE A 67 13.87 0.16 -3.57
N CYS A 68 12.68 0.27 -4.16
CA CYS A 68 12.19 -0.70 -5.14
C CYS A 68 13.09 -0.76 -6.37
N LYS A 69 13.55 0.37 -6.91
CA LYS A 69 14.49 0.41 -8.04
C LYS A 69 15.82 -0.29 -7.70
N ALA A 70 16.36 -0.04 -6.51
CA ALA A 70 17.59 -0.69 -6.06
C ALA A 70 17.40 -2.19 -5.85
N ALA A 71 16.32 -2.60 -5.19
CA ALA A 71 15.97 -4.00 -4.96
C ALA A 71 15.75 -4.76 -6.28
N ALA A 72 15.05 -4.17 -7.25
CA ALA A 72 14.85 -4.75 -8.57
C ALA A 72 16.20 -4.95 -9.29
N LYS A 73 17.08 -3.94 -9.29
CA LYS A 73 18.41 -4.05 -9.90
C LYS A 73 19.22 -5.19 -9.27
N SER A 74 19.24 -5.28 -7.94
CA SER A 74 19.94 -6.34 -7.22
C SER A 74 19.37 -7.72 -7.59
N LEU A 75 18.05 -7.87 -7.54
CA LEU A 75 17.38 -9.14 -7.82
C LEU A 75 17.63 -9.60 -9.26
N ILE A 76 17.53 -8.69 -10.24
CA ILE A 76 17.81 -9.03 -11.64
C ILE A 76 19.29 -9.40 -11.86
N LEU A 77 20.21 -8.80 -11.10
CA LEU A 77 21.62 -9.21 -11.12
C LEU A 77 21.77 -10.65 -10.59
N ASP A 78 21.19 -10.95 -9.44
CA ASP A 78 21.21 -12.30 -8.83
C ASP A 78 20.55 -13.34 -9.75
N LEU A 79 19.49 -12.95 -10.46
CA LEU A 79 18.81 -13.79 -11.43
C LEU A 79 19.71 -14.11 -12.64
N ARG A 80 20.47 -13.12 -13.13
CA ARG A 80 21.40 -13.29 -14.27
C ARG A 80 22.65 -14.08 -13.90
N SER A 81 23.09 -14.03 -12.65
CA SER A 81 24.19 -14.86 -12.13
C SER A 81 23.75 -16.26 -11.70
N GLY A 82 22.43 -16.53 -11.62
CA GLY A 82 21.89 -17.79 -11.15
C GLY A 82 22.03 -18.00 -9.63
N THR A 83 22.25 -16.92 -8.87
CA THR A 83 22.41 -16.93 -7.42
C THR A 83 21.15 -16.49 -6.67
N LEU A 84 20.05 -16.21 -7.39
CA LEU A 84 18.79 -15.79 -6.80
C LEU A 84 18.19 -16.89 -5.91
N ASP A 85 18.06 -16.59 -4.61
CA ASP A 85 17.25 -17.37 -3.68
C ASP A 85 15.76 -17.09 -3.90
N LEU A 86 14.97 -18.16 -4.10
CA LEU A 86 13.51 -18.10 -4.30
C LEU A 86 12.70 -18.28 -2.99
N GLY A 87 13.38 -18.26 -1.84
CA GLY A 87 12.77 -18.40 -0.52
C GLY A 87 11.67 -17.35 -0.23
N PRO A 88 10.71 -17.67 0.67
CA PRO A 88 9.59 -16.80 1.02
C PRO A 88 9.97 -15.53 1.81
N GLY A 89 11.21 -15.46 2.29
CA GLY A 89 11.71 -14.36 3.11
C GLY A 89 11.90 -13.06 2.33
N MET A 90 11.76 -11.94 3.04
CA MET A 90 12.03 -10.60 2.51
C MET A 90 13.52 -10.40 2.14
N THR A 91 14.42 -11.12 2.81
CA THR A 91 15.86 -11.13 2.53
C THR A 91 16.33 -12.56 2.27
N ALA A 92 17.39 -12.72 1.47
CA ALA A 92 17.96 -14.03 1.13
C ALA A 92 18.57 -14.76 2.35
N ASP A 93 19.00 -14.02 3.38
CA ASP A 93 19.69 -14.54 4.56
C ASP A 93 18.80 -15.28 5.59
N GLY A 94 17.50 -15.41 5.33
CA GLY A 94 16.61 -16.22 6.18
C GLY A 94 16.94 -17.72 6.20
N SER A 95 17.97 -18.16 5.45
CA SER A 95 18.31 -19.57 5.24
C SER A 95 19.62 -20.03 5.91
N SER A 96 20.39 -19.20 6.62
CA SER A 96 21.72 -19.63 7.09
C SER A 96 22.24 -18.95 8.37
N LYS A 97 21.97 -19.56 9.54
CA LYS A 97 22.96 -19.86 10.61
C LYS A 97 22.27 -20.50 11.83
N SER A 98 22.09 -21.82 11.75
CA SER A 98 22.22 -22.68 12.94
C SER A 98 23.72 -22.78 13.22
N GLY A 99 24.24 -21.90 14.07
CA GLY A 99 25.68 -21.83 14.35
C GLY A 99 25.94 -21.10 15.65
N ASN A 100 26.00 -21.89 16.72
CA ASN A 100 26.37 -21.52 18.07
C ASN A 100 27.60 -20.58 18.09
N VAL A 101 27.43 -19.33 18.52
CA VAL A 101 28.56 -18.46 18.91
C VAL A 101 28.27 -17.93 20.31
N ASN A 102 28.87 -18.61 21.27
CA ASN A 102 28.97 -18.22 22.67
C ASN A 102 29.83 -16.96 22.77
N TYR A 103 29.26 -15.84 23.26
CA TYR A 103 30.05 -14.72 23.75
C TYR A 103 29.80 -14.52 25.24
N GLY A 104 30.85 -14.87 25.98
CA GLY A 104 31.20 -14.56 27.37
C GLY A 104 30.24 -13.67 28.17
N SER A 105 29.68 -14.30 29.19
CA SER A 105 29.29 -13.66 30.44
C SER A 105 30.49 -13.01 31.13
N SER A 106 30.35 -11.75 31.55
CA SER A 106 31.14 -11.20 32.65
C SER A 106 30.21 -10.30 33.47
N GLY A 107 29.94 -10.73 34.71
CA GLY A 107 28.96 -10.12 35.60
C GLY A 107 29.51 -9.01 36.48
N ASN A 108 28.55 -8.31 37.11
CA ASN A 108 28.47 -7.85 38.51
C ASN A 108 27.08 -7.15 38.60
N GLY A 109 26.08 -7.66 39.34
CA GLY A 109 25.95 -7.51 40.80
C GLY A 109 25.69 -6.04 41.13
N GLU A 110 24.45 -5.57 41.30
CA GLU A 110 23.80 -5.54 42.62
C GLU A 110 22.26 -5.39 42.56
N ASP A 111 21.64 -5.97 43.58
CA ASP A 111 20.23 -6.16 43.90
C ASP A 111 19.56 -4.91 44.49
N TYR A 112 18.34 -4.57 44.06
CA TYR A 112 17.28 -4.11 44.96
C TYR A 112 15.91 -4.35 44.31
N GLY A 113 15.12 -5.21 44.94
CA GLY A 113 13.80 -5.64 44.47
C GLY A 113 12.73 -4.55 44.49
N ASN A 114 11.86 -4.56 43.47
CA ASN A 114 10.45 -4.19 43.65
C ASN A 114 9.56 -4.82 42.56
N LYS A 115 8.51 -5.53 43.00
CA LYS A 115 7.50 -6.17 42.15
C LYS A 115 6.64 -5.12 41.43
N ARG A 116 6.82 -4.95 40.11
CA ARG A 116 5.81 -4.32 39.25
C ARG A 116 5.72 -5.04 37.90
N ARG A 117 4.55 -5.63 37.64
CA ARG A 117 4.14 -6.19 36.34
C ARG A 117 4.22 -5.09 35.28
N LYS A 118 5.19 -5.18 34.39
CA LYS A 118 5.36 -4.29 33.23
C LYS A 118 5.19 -5.16 31.98
N ASN A 119 4.09 -4.97 31.26
CA ASN A 119 3.85 -5.61 29.97
C ASN A 119 4.87 -5.03 28.97
N GLY A 120 6.00 -5.72 28.84
CA GLY A 120 7.08 -5.39 27.94
C GLY A 120 6.75 -5.81 26.52
N ARG A 121 6.73 -4.82 25.62
CA ARG A 121 6.76 -4.99 24.17
C ARG A 121 8.11 -5.65 23.83
N GLY A 122 8.07 -6.91 23.43
CA GLY A 122 9.27 -7.67 23.07
C GLY A 122 9.95 -7.13 21.80
N PRO A 123 11.22 -7.50 21.56
CA PRO A 123 11.94 -7.12 20.34
C PRO A 123 11.26 -7.69 19.09
N PRO A 124 11.55 -7.17 17.88
CA PRO A 124 11.01 -7.71 16.64
C PRO A 124 11.37 -9.20 16.54
N LYS A 125 10.37 -10.07 16.37
CA LYS A 125 10.59 -11.51 16.17
C LYS A 125 11.50 -11.71 14.96
N GLU A 126 12.62 -12.39 15.17
CA GLU A 126 13.46 -12.91 14.08
C GLU A 126 12.62 -13.83 13.17
N PRO A 127 12.89 -13.87 11.86
CA PRO A 127 12.19 -14.75 10.94
C PRO A 127 12.47 -16.21 11.34
N GLY A 128 11.41 -16.94 11.73
CA GLY A 128 11.48 -18.36 12.07
C GLY A 128 11.87 -19.26 10.90
N PRO A 129 12.04 -20.58 11.11
CA PRO A 129 12.39 -21.52 10.04
C PRO A 129 11.42 -21.47 8.85
N LEU A 130 11.86 -21.80 7.64
CA LEU A 130 11.04 -21.83 6.40
C LEU A 130 9.68 -22.56 6.55
N SER A 131 9.58 -23.52 7.47
CA SER A 131 8.36 -24.24 7.87
C SER A 131 7.25 -23.34 8.48
N THR A 132 7.58 -22.09 8.82
CA THR A 132 6.65 -21.11 9.43
C THR A 132 5.96 -20.19 8.41
N ALA A 133 6.29 -20.29 7.12
CA ALA A 133 5.63 -19.50 6.10
C ALA A 133 4.14 -19.86 5.98
N PRO A 134 3.22 -18.88 5.97
CA PRO A 134 1.80 -19.14 5.79
C PRO A 134 1.53 -19.90 4.48
N LYS A 135 0.57 -20.83 4.50
CA LYS A 135 0.24 -21.66 3.34
C LYS A 135 -1.01 -21.12 2.63
N ALA A 136 -0.94 -21.02 1.31
CA ALA A 136 -2.06 -20.74 0.43
C ALA A 136 -2.98 -21.96 0.28
N HIS A 137 -4.18 -21.77 -0.26
CA HIS A 137 -5.09 -22.90 -0.52
C HIS A 137 -4.43 -23.93 -1.47
N PRO A 138 -4.60 -25.26 -1.27
CA PRO A 138 -3.91 -26.30 -2.06
C PRO A 138 -4.16 -26.24 -3.58
N VAL A 139 -5.27 -25.62 -3.99
CA VAL A 139 -5.56 -25.37 -5.41
C VAL A 139 -4.46 -24.54 -6.10
N SER A 140 -3.72 -23.72 -5.36
CA SER A 140 -2.58 -22.94 -5.86
C SER A 140 -1.46 -23.79 -6.47
N SER A 141 -1.32 -25.05 -6.05
CA SER A 141 -0.32 -25.99 -6.58
C SER A 141 -0.78 -26.71 -7.86
N LYS A 142 -2.04 -26.54 -8.30
CA LYS A 142 -2.54 -27.20 -9.51
C LYS A 142 -1.97 -26.52 -10.76
N TYR A 143 -1.56 -27.32 -11.74
CA TYR A 143 -0.98 -26.83 -13.00
C TYR A 143 -1.84 -25.75 -13.69
N ARG A 144 -3.17 -25.95 -13.77
CA ARG A 144 -4.10 -24.96 -14.32
C ARG A 144 -4.01 -23.61 -13.58
N ARG A 145 -3.89 -23.65 -12.26
CA ARG A 145 -3.82 -22.44 -11.43
C ARG A 145 -2.47 -21.75 -11.57
N VAL A 146 -1.38 -22.51 -11.62
CA VAL A 146 -0.03 -21.99 -11.87
C VAL A 146 0.01 -21.16 -13.17
N GLN A 147 -0.62 -21.63 -14.25
CA GLN A 147 -0.65 -20.87 -15.51
C GLN A 147 -1.39 -19.54 -15.38
N ALA A 148 -2.58 -19.53 -14.75
CA ALA A 148 -3.32 -18.29 -14.51
C ALA A 148 -2.57 -17.33 -13.58
N ASP A 149 -1.88 -17.86 -12.56
CA ASP A 149 -1.07 -17.07 -11.64
C ASP A 149 0.12 -16.41 -12.35
N ILE A 150 0.75 -17.08 -13.33
CA ILE A 150 1.85 -16.49 -14.12
C ILE A 150 1.35 -15.25 -14.88
N ASP A 151 0.23 -15.35 -15.58
CA ASP A 151 -0.32 -14.24 -16.34
C ASP A 151 -0.66 -13.05 -15.44
N GLN A 152 -1.33 -13.32 -14.32
CA GLN A 152 -1.72 -12.28 -13.38
C GLN A 152 -0.53 -11.66 -12.65
N THR A 153 0.47 -12.45 -12.26
CA THR A 153 1.69 -11.94 -11.61
C THR A 153 2.54 -11.13 -12.58
N LEU A 154 2.66 -11.52 -13.85
CA LEU A 154 3.30 -10.71 -14.89
C LEU A 154 2.59 -9.35 -15.07
N ALA A 155 1.27 -9.34 -15.11
CA ALA A 155 0.50 -8.10 -15.18
C ALA A 155 0.75 -7.19 -13.95
N LEU A 156 0.80 -7.77 -12.75
CA LEU A 156 1.12 -7.04 -11.53
C LEU A 156 2.54 -6.46 -11.57
N VAL A 157 3.54 -7.25 -11.98
CA VAL A 157 4.92 -6.79 -12.11
C VAL A 157 5.01 -5.57 -13.03
N ARG A 158 4.39 -5.64 -14.22
CA ARG A 158 4.38 -4.50 -15.17
C ARG A 158 3.75 -3.25 -14.56
N LYS A 159 2.59 -3.39 -13.91
CA LYS A 159 1.88 -2.26 -13.30
C LYS A 159 2.71 -1.64 -12.17
N LEU A 160 3.22 -2.46 -11.25
CA LEU A 160 3.95 -1.99 -10.07
C LEU A 160 5.33 -1.40 -10.42
N ASP A 161 6.00 -1.94 -11.45
CA ASP A 161 7.22 -1.36 -12.01
C ASP A 161 6.94 0.02 -12.59
N THR A 162 5.84 0.16 -13.36
CA THR A 162 5.44 1.45 -13.96
C THR A 162 5.15 2.50 -12.88
N GLU A 163 4.36 2.15 -11.86
CA GLU A 163 4.04 3.03 -10.74
C GLU A 163 5.28 3.51 -9.97
N LYS A 164 6.33 2.69 -9.91
CA LYS A 164 7.55 2.95 -9.13
C LYS A 164 8.73 3.40 -10.01
N GLY A 165 8.50 3.57 -11.32
CA GLY A 165 9.50 4.02 -12.28
C GLY A 165 10.67 3.05 -12.47
N ILE A 166 10.40 1.74 -12.39
CA ILE A 166 11.39 0.69 -12.69
C ILE A 166 11.34 0.41 -14.20
N VAL A 167 12.48 0.52 -14.86
CA VAL A 167 12.59 0.44 -16.31
C VAL A 167 13.58 -0.65 -16.69
N GLY A 168 13.33 -1.36 -17.80
CA GLY A 168 14.25 -2.40 -18.32
C GLY A 168 14.24 -3.71 -17.52
N ASN A 169 13.19 -3.97 -16.74
CA ASN A 169 13.01 -5.25 -16.05
C ASN A 169 12.71 -6.37 -17.06
N ILE A 170 13.56 -7.38 -17.12
CA ILE A 170 13.41 -8.53 -18.03
C ILE A 170 12.16 -9.37 -17.73
N LEU A 171 11.67 -9.35 -16.49
CA LEU A 171 10.45 -10.04 -16.09
C LEU A 171 9.19 -9.34 -16.63
N SER A 172 9.28 -8.06 -16.98
CA SER A 172 8.16 -7.24 -17.45
C SER A 172 7.92 -7.37 -18.96
N ILE A 173 8.89 -7.88 -19.73
CA ILE A 173 8.91 -7.89 -21.21
C ILE A 173 8.19 -9.11 -21.82
N GLY A 174 7.91 -10.16 -21.04
CA GLY A 174 7.34 -11.43 -21.53
C GLY A 174 5.87 -11.41 -21.98
N GLY A 175 5.36 -10.30 -22.52
CA GLY A 175 3.97 -10.21 -22.99
C GLY A 175 3.73 -9.27 -24.17
N ASP A 176 4.77 -8.72 -24.79
CA ASP A 176 4.62 -8.04 -26.09
C ASP A 176 4.63 -9.07 -27.23
N HIS A 177 3.68 -10.01 -27.17
CA HIS A 177 3.07 -10.47 -28.41
C HIS A 177 2.03 -9.40 -28.72
N GLY A 178 2.27 -8.70 -29.83
CA GLY A 178 1.58 -7.48 -30.20
C GLY A 178 0.06 -7.58 -30.21
N LYS A 179 -0.55 -6.41 -30.46
CA LYS A 179 -1.97 -6.21 -30.80
C LYS A 179 -2.63 -7.48 -31.40
N PRO A 180 -3.91 -7.73 -31.10
CA PRO A 180 -4.66 -8.79 -31.79
C PRO A 180 -4.86 -8.35 -33.24
N ASP A 181 -3.85 -8.57 -34.08
CA ASP A 181 -4.05 -8.69 -35.51
C ASP A 181 -4.65 -10.08 -35.73
N ASP A 182 -5.86 -10.00 -36.28
CA ASP A 182 -6.84 -11.04 -36.53
C ASP A 182 -6.32 -12.02 -37.60
N ASP A 183 -5.30 -12.83 -37.30
CA ASP A 183 -5.06 -14.09 -38.02
C ASP A 183 -3.97 -14.95 -37.36
N ARG A 184 -4.33 -16.12 -36.83
CA ARG A 184 -3.55 -17.38 -36.89
C ARG A 184 -4.18 -18.48 -36.05
N SER A 185 -4.88 -19.36 -36.75
CA SER A 185 -5.03 -20.75 -36.37
C SER A 185 -3.66 -21.46 -36.35
N HIS A 186 -3.42 -22.24 -35.30
CA HIS A 186 -2.40 -23.30 -35.20
C HIS A 186 -0.93 -22.89 -35.00
N VAL A 187 -0.62 -22.29 -33.84
CA VAL A 187 0.65 -22.55 -33.13
C VAL A 187 0.30 -22.97 -31.70
N GLY A 188 0.81 -24.13 -31.26
CA GLY A 188 0.47 -24.73 -29.97
C GLY A 188 0.69 -23.78 -28.80
N SER A 189 -0.26 -23.77 -27.87
CA SER A 189 -0.28 -22.96 -26.64
C SER A 189 0.92 -23.29 -25.74
N ALA A 190 2.08 -22.72 -26.04
CA ALA A 190 3.21 -22.69 -25.12
C ALA A 190 2.93 -21.57 -24.10
N GLY A 191 2.95 -21.92 -22.82
CA GLY A 191 2.72 -20.95 -21.74
C GLY A 191 3.80 -19.85 -21.71
N PRO A 192 3.62 -18.81 -20.87
CA PRO A 192 4.56 -17.69 -20.81
C PRO A 192 5.98 -18.16 -20.50
N LEU A 193 6.94 -17.72 -21.32
CA LEU A 193 8.36 -18.05 -21.23
C LEU A 193 9.17 -16.77 -21.06
N VAL A 194 10.05 -16.72 -20.06
CA VAL A 194 10.99 -15.60 -19.87
C VAL A 194 12.42 -16.08 -20.07
N ILE A 195 13.12 -15.50 -21.04
CA ILE A 195 14.50 -15.86 -21.36
C ILE A 195 15.46 -14.96 -20.58
N ILE A 196 16.23 -15.55 -19.66
CA ILE A 196 17.32 -14.90 -18.96
C ILE A 196 18.60 -15.13 -19.74
N ARG A 197 19.21 -14.04 -20.19
CA ARG A 197 20.56 -14.03 -20.74
C ARG A 197 21.52 -13.65 -19.63
N GLY A 198 22.16 -14.65 -19.03
CA GLY A 198 23.24 -14.48 -18.07
C GLY A 198 24.55 -14.11 -18.77
N LEU A 199 25.63 -13.98 -17.99
CA LEU A 199 26.96 -13.67 -18.53
C LEU A 199 27.52 -14.80 -19.39
N THR A 200 27.19 -16.06 -19.05
CA THR A 200 27.75 -17.27 -19.68
C THR A 200 26.70 -18.26 -20.15
N THR A 201 25.43 -18.10 -19.74
CA THR A 201 24.35 -19.05 -20.03
C THR A 201 23.06 -18.34 -20.41
N VAL A 202 22.23 -19.01 -21.21
CA VAL A 202 20.86 -18.59 -21.51
C VAL A 202 19.92 -19.60 -20.86
N LYS A 203 19.00 -19.13 -20.01
CA LYS A 203 18.02 -19.97 -19.32
C LYS A 203 16.61 -19.48 -19.63
N GLY A 204 15.74 -20.39 -20.05
CA GLY A 204 14.30 -20.14 -20.12
C GLY A 204 13.66 -20.44 -18.78
N LEU A 205 12.90 -19.50 -18.23
CA LEU A 205 12.02 -19.73 -17.09
C LEU A 205 10.60 -19.97 -17.58
N GLU A 206 10.02 -21.09 -17.15
CA GLU A 206 8.64 -21.46 -17.43
C GLU A 206 7.99 -22.13 -16.21
N GLY A 207 6.66 -22.22 -16.22
CA GLY A 207 5.89 -22.93 -15.21
C GLY A 207 6.18 -22.46 -13.78
N VAL A 208 6.38 -23.42 -12.87
CA VAL A 208 6.55 -23.15 -11.44
C VAL A 208 7.79 -22.28 -11.15
N GLU A 209 8.87 -22.46 -11.90
CA GLU A 209 10.11 -21.69 -11.69
C GLU A 209 9.91 -20.21 -12.07
N LEU A 210 9.23 -19.95 -13.19
CA LEU A 210 8.85 -18.60 -13.57
C LEU A 210 7.94 -17.97 -12.51
N LEU A 211 6.91 -18.69 -12.08
CA LEU A 211 5.98 -18.20 -11.07
C LEU A 211 6.71 -17.86 -9.76
N ASP A 212 7.60 -18.72 -9.26
CA ASP A 212 8.34 -18.47 -8.02
C ASP A 212 9.30 -17.28 -8.13
N THR A 213 9.89 -17.07 -9.29
CA THR A 213 10.69 -15.88 -9.58
C THR A 213 9.83 -14.62 -9.52
N LEU A 214 8.65 -14.64 -10.15
CA LEU A 214 7.71 -13.50 -10.12
C LEU A 214 7.18 -13.22 -8.72
N LEU A 215 6.79 -14.25 -7.96
CA LEU A 215 6.32 -14.11 -6.58
C LEU A 215 7.42 -13.56 -5.66
N THR A 216 8.66 -14.00 -5.86
CA THR A 216 9.82 -13.48 -5.11
C THR A 216 10.07 -12.02 -5.46
N TYR A 217 9.98 -11.65 -6.73
CA TYR A 217 10.12 -10.27 -7.18
C TYR A 217 9.02 -9.37 -6.59
N LEU A 218 7.75 -9.76 -6.73
CA LEU A 218 6.61 -9.05 -6.15
C LEU A 218 6.78 -8.83 -4.64
N TRP A 219 7.24 -9.84 -3.91
CA TRP A 219 7.45 -9.74 -2.47
C TRP A 219 8.63 -8.83 -2.09
N ARG A 220 9.83 -9.09 -2.64
CA ARG A 220 11.08 -8.42 -2.24
C ARG A 220 11.19 -6.99 -2.77
N VAL A 221 10.63 -6.74 -3.96
CA VAL A 221 10.68 -5.43 -4.60
C VAL A 221 9.47 -4.59 -4.20
N HIS A 222 8.27 -5.15 -4.26
CA HIS A 222 7.03 -4.37 -4.10
C HIS A 222 6.29 -4.59 -2.78
N GLY A 223 6.73 -5.53 -1.93
CA GLY A 223 6.01 -5.86 -0.70
C GLY A 223 4.64 -6.51 -0.95
N VAL A 224 4.48 -7.16 -2.10
CA VAL A 224 3.24 -7.83 -2.50
C VAL A 224 3.29 -9.31 -2.11
N ASP A 225 2.38 -9.69 -1.22
CA ASP A 225 2.11 -11.07 -0.88
C ASP A 225 0.93 -11.56 -1.72
N TYR A 226 1.26 -12.12 -2.89
CA TYR A 226 0.28 -12.51 -3.91
C TYR A 226 -0.78 -13.48 -3.35
N TYR A 227 -0.34 -14.59 -2.74
CA TYR A 227 -1.27 -15.56 -2.16
C TYR A 227 -1.88 -15.12 -0.83
N GLY A 228 -1.25 -14.18 -0.13
CA GLY A 228 -1.82 -13.52 1.03
C GLY A 228 -2.84 -12.43 0.69
N MET A 229 -3.07 -12.13 -0.60
CA MET A 229 -3.95 -11.07 -1.08
C MET A 229 -3.67 -9.74 -0.38
N SER A 230 -2.39 -9.34 -0.31
CA SER A 230 -2.02 -8.10 0.37
C SER A 230 -0.82 -7.40 -0.25
N GLU A 231 -0.88 -6.06 -0.29
CA GLU A 231 0.23 -5.16 -0.63
C GLU A 231 0.58 -4.35 0.63
N ARG A 232 1.82 -4.46 1.12
CA ARG A 232 2.24 -3.78 2.35
C ARG A 232 3.39 -2.84 2.08
N ARG A 233 3.25 -1.59 2.54
CA ARG A 233 4.32 -0.57 2.49
C ARG A 233 5.63 -1.06 3.13
N ASN A 234 5.53 -1.64 4.34
CA ASN A 234 6.66 -2.16 5.09
C ASN A 234 6.47 -3.66 5.26
N ALA A 235 6.56 -4.40 4.16
CA ALA A 235 6.47 -5.84 4.18
C ALA A 235 7.65 -6.44 4.98
N ASN A 236 7.39 -7.49 5.75
CA ASN A 236 8.37 -8.17 6.58
C ASN A 236 7.98 -9.63 6.78
N GLY A 237 8.93 -10.45 7.24
CA GLY A 237 8.71 -11.88 7.44
C GLY A 237 8.60 -12.65 6.14
N PHE A 238 7.62 -13.55 6.08
CA PHE A 238 7.42 -14.50 4.99
C PHE A 238 6.13 -14.22 4.22
N ARG A 239 6.20 -14.26 2.88
CA ARG A 239 5.00 -14.31 2.02
C ARG A 239 4.29 -15.65 2.15
N HIS A 240 3.02 -15.70 1.73
CA HIS A 240 2.31 -16.98 1.62
C HIS A 240 2.93 -17.84 0.52
N VAL A 241 3.11 -19.14 0.79
CA VAL A 241 3.63 -20.12 -0.16
C VAL A 241 2.56 -21.12 -0.54
N ARG A 242 2.68 -21.74 -1.71
CA ARG A 242 1.77 -22.81 -2.14
C ARG A 242 1.78 -23.97 -1.14
N ALA A 243 0.60 -24.56 -0.89
CA ALA A 243 0.50 -25.71 0.00
C ALA A 243 1.01 -26.98 -0.67
N ASP A 244 1.71 -27.79 0.13
CA ASP A 244 2.09 -29.13 -0.26
C ASP A 244 0.82 -30.00 -0.30
N ASN A 245 0.67 -30.82 -1.33
CA ASN A 245 -0.53 -31.64 -1.59
C ASN A 245 -0.94 -32.57 -0.42
N LYS A 246 -0.14 -32.68 0.63
CA LYS A 246 -0.37 -33.57 1.79
C LYS A 246 -1.18 -32.92 2.92
N ILE A 247 -1.44 -31.61 2.90
CA ILE A 247 -2.14 -30.90 3.99
C ILE A 247 -3.41 -30.24 3.42
N ALA A 248 -4.44 -31.05 3.18
CA ALA A 248 -5.76 -30.57 2.75
C ALA A 248 -6.66 -30.19 3.95
N ASP A 249 -6.33 -30.66 5.15
CA ASP A 249 -7.16 -30.53 6.35
C ASP A 249 -6.88 -29.19 7.06
N GLY A 250 -7.57 -28.13 6.63
CA GLY A 250 -7.49 -26.83 7.32
C GLY A 250 -8.12 -25.65 6.60
N PHE A 251 -8.58 -25.80 5.36
CA PHE A 251 -9.21 -24.70 4.61
C PHE A 251 -10.73 -24.79 4.65
N ASN A 252 -11.37 -23.80 5.28
CA ASN A 252 -12.82 -23.70 5.40
C ASN A 252 -13.53 -23.14 4.15
N ILE A 253 -12.76 -22.79 3.10
CA ILE A 253 -13.27 -22.20 1.85
C ILE A 253 -13.06 -23.18 0.71
N SER A 254 -14.02 -23.26 -0.22
CA SER A 254 -13.89 -24.12 -1.39
C SER A 254 -12.77 -23.63 -2.32
N ALA A 255 -12.21 -24.54 -3.12
CA ALA A 255 -11.19 -24.20 -4.10
C ALA A 255 -11.64 -23.09 -5.06
N ALA A 256 -12.88 -23.20 -5.58
CA ALA A 256 -13.43 -22.25 -6.53
C ALA A 256 -13.68 -20.86 -5.91
N ASP A 257 -14.16 -20.82 -4.66
CA ASP A 257 -14.38 -19.55 -3.95
C ASP A 257 -13.06 -18.86 -3.63
N TRP A 258 -12.02 -19.63 -3.27
CA TRP A 258 -10.68 -19.08 -3.04
C TRP A 258 -10.08 -18.52 -4.32
N GLU A 259 -10.17 -19.25 -5.44
CA GLU A 259 -9.70 -18.77 -6.75
C GLU A 259 -10.40 -17.48 -7.16
N LYS A 260 -11.73 -17.46 -7.09
CA LYS A 260 -12.54 -16.26 -7.40
C LYS A 260 -12.13 -15.07 -6.53
N LYS A 261 -11.88 -15.30 -5.24
CA LYS A 261 -11.46 -14.24 -4.30
C LYS A 261 -10.07 -13.71 -4.66
N LEU A 262 -9.11 -14.58 -4.94
CA LEU A 262 -7.76 -14.20 -5.36
C LEU A 262 -7.80 -13.38 -6.64
N ASP A 263 -8.54 -13.87 -7.64
CA ASP A 263 -8.61 -13.26 -8.96
C ASP A 263 -9.30 -11.91 -8.90
N SER A 264 -10.42 -11.80 -8.18
CA SER A 264 -11.15 -10.54 -8.02
C SER A 264 -10.29 -9.48 -7.32
N PHE A 265 -9.56 -9.87 -6.27
CA PHE A 265 -8.69 -8.96 -5.52
C PHE A 265 -7.59 -8.35 -6.40
N TRP A 266 -6.85 -9.19 -7.13
CA TRP A 266 -5.78 -8.71 -8.00
C TRP A 266 -6.30 -8.06 -9.28
N HIS A 267 -7.45 -8.49 -9.80
CA HIS A 267 -8.10 -7.83 -10.93
C HIS A 267 -8.53 -6.40 -10.58
N GLU A 268 -9.12 -6.19 -9.40
CA GLU A 268 -9.44 -4.85 -8.90
C GLU A 268 -8.18 -3.99 -8.80
N ARG A 269 -7.09 -4.53 -8.21
CA ARG A 269 -5.80 -3.83 -8.13
C ARG A 269 -5.22 -3.49 -9.50
N LEU A 270 -5.41 -4.34 -10.51
CA LEU A 270 -4.88 -4.13 -11.86
C LEU A 270 -5.67 -3.09 -12.65
N VAL A 271 -7.01 -3.18 -12.64
CA VAL A 271 -7.90 -2.39 -13.50
C VAL A 271 -8.27 -1.05 -12.87
N ASN A 272 -8.68 -1.07 -11.60
CA ASN A 272 -9.23 0.11 -10.92
C ASN A 272 -8.32 0.66 -9.82
N GLY A 273 -7.36 -0.14 -9.35
CA GLY A 273 -6.47 0.23 -8.25
C GLY A 273 -5.29 1.07 -8.71
N ASP A 274 -5.15 2.25 -8.14
CA ASP A 274 -3.91 3.02 -8.14
C ASP A 274 -2.99 2.61 -6.98
N ASP A 275 -1.76 3.12 -6.99
CA ASP A 275 -0.83 2.94 -5.89
C ASP A 275 -1.43 3.47 -4.57
N PRO A 276 -1.59 2.62 -3.54
CA PRO A 276 -2.26 3.01 -2.30
C PRO A 276 -1.65 4.22 -1.59
N LEU A 277 -0.33 4.43 -1.71
CA LEU A 277 0.32 5.60 -1.11
C LEU A 277 0.09 6.86 -1.93
N VAL A 278 0.08 6.76 -3.26
CA VAL A 278 -0.22 7.90 -4.14
C VAL A 278 -1.65 8.37 -3.95
N VAL A 279 -2.61 7.44 -3.81
CA VAL A 279 -4.02 7.76 -3.51
C VAL A 279 -4.14 8.59 -2.22
N LEU A 280 -3.37 8.25 -1.17
CA LEU A 280 -3.37 9.00 0.09
C LEU A 280 -2.80 10.42 -0.03
N THR A 281 -1.98 10.70 -1.05
CA THR A 281 -1.53 12.09 -1.30
C THR A 281 -2.68 12.98 -1.76
N ALA A 282 -3.72 12.38 -2.37
CA ALA A 282 -4.93 13.06 -2.81
C ALA A 282 -4.65 14.37 -3.59
N LYS A 283 -3.58 14.39 -4.41
CA LYS A 283 -3.08 15.59 -5.09
C LYS A 283 -4.18 16.34 -5.83
N ASP A 284 -4.96 15.64 -6.65
CA ASP A 284 -6.05 16.26 -7.44
C ASP A 284 -7.14 16.84 -6.54
N LYS A 285 -7.43 16.20 -5.40
CA LYS A 285 -8.40 16.73 -4.42
C LYS A 285 -7.86 17.98 -3.72
N ILE A 286 -6.58 18.00 -3.39
CA ILE A 286 -5.92 19.19 -2.79
C ILE A 286 -5.92 20.34 -3.79
N ASP A 287 -5.60 20.08 -5.06
CA ASP A 287 -5.60 21.08 -6.11
C ASP A 287 -7.01 21.65 -6.34
N ALA A 288 -8.03 20.79 -6.39
CA ALA A 288 -9.43 21.20 -6.51
C ALA A 288 -9.92 22.00 -5.29
N ALA A 289 -9.69 21.50 -4.07
CA ALA A 289 -10.08 22.18 -2.83
C ALA A 289 -9.31 23.49 -2.61
N THR A 290 -8.05 23.58 -3.06
CA THR A 290 -7.30 24.84 -3.05
C THR A 290 -7.93 25.86 -3.99
N VAL A 291 -8.36 25.43 -5.19
CA VAL A 291 -9.06 26.33 -6.12
C VAL A 291 -10.40 26.80 -5.53
N GLU A 292 -11.15 25.91 -4.88
CA GLU A 292 -12.38 26.26 -4.17
C GLU A 292 -12.13 27.25 -3.02
N ALA A 293 -11.08 27.03 -2.22
CA ALA A 293 -10.67 27.95 -1.15
C ALA A 293 -10.23 29.33 -1.67
N LEU A 294 -9.82 29.43 -2.94
CA LEU A 294 -9.49 30.70 -3.59
C LEU A 294 -10.70 31.41 -4.18
N ALA A 295 -11.86 30.77 -4.30
CA ALA A 295 -13.06 31.36 -4.90
C ALA A 295 -13.51 32.68 -4.24
N PRO A 296 -13.45 32.86 -2.90
CA PRO A 296 -13.75 34.15 -2.26
C PRO A 296 -12.82 35.30 -2.68
N TYR A 297 -11.64 34.98 -3.22
CA TYR A 297 -10.64 35.94 -3.68
C TYR A 297 -10.77 36.22 -5.19
N VAL A 298 -11.80 35.72 -5.86
CA VAL A 298 -12.10 36.02 -7.27
C VAL A 298 -13.37 36.88 -7.32
N LYS A 299 -13.19 38.17 -7.56
CA LYS A 299 -14.29 39.15 -7.63
C LYS A 299 -14.85 39.20 -9.05
N LYS A 300 -16.12 38.85 -9.24
CA LYS A 300 -16.80 39.01 -10.53
C LYS A 300 -17.25 40.46 -10.70
N ILE A 301 -16.80 41.11 -11.77
CA ILE A 301 -17.04 42.52 -12.07
C ILE A 301 -17.74 42.58 -13.44
N MET A 302 -18.80 43.40 -13.56
CA MET A 302 -19.49 43.62 -14.82
C MET A 302 -18.87 44.83 -15.53
N ASP A 303 -18.59 44.67 -16.82
CA ASP A 303 -18.02 45.68 -17.71
C ASP A 303 -18.97 45.91 -18.88
N GLU A 304 -19.31 47.18 -19.13
CA GLU A 304 -20.30 47.57 -20.12
C GLU A 304 -19.89 47.24 -21.57
N ASN A 305 -18.58 47.15 -21.84
CA ASN A 305 -18.06 46.93 -23.20
C ASN A 305 -17.61 45.49 -23.44
N TYR A 306 -17.24 44.76 -22.39
CA TYR A 306 -16.59 43.44 -22.51
C TYR A 306 -17.28 42.32 -21.72
N GLY A 307 -18.45 42.57 -21.12
CA GLY A 307 -19.19 41.56 -20.35
C GLY A 307 -18.59 41.35 -18.96
N TYR A 308 -18.25 40.12 -18.57
CA TYR A 308 -17.70 39.86 -17.22
C TYR A 308 -16.17 39.92 -17.19
N LYS A 309 -15.64 40.68 -16.24
CA LYS A 309 -14.24 40.70 -15.84
C LYS A 309 -14.06 40.12 -14.44
N TYR A 310 -12.85 39.68 -14.11
CA TYR A 310 -12.54 39.00 -12.85
C TYR A 310 -11.37 39.68 -12.15
N GLY A 311 -11.61 40.22 -10.97
CA GLY A 311 -10.63 40.93 -10.14
C GLY A 311 -10.00 40.05 -9.07
N CYS A 312 -8.74 40.35 -8.72
CA CYS A 312 -8.10 39.77 -7.56
C CYS A 312 -8.68 40.36 -6.25
N GLY A 313 -9.04 39.50 -5.31
CA GLY A 313 -9.57 39.86 -4.00
C GLY A 313 -8.53 39.94 -2.88
N ALA A 314 -7.25 39.67 -3.19
CA ALA A 314 -6.18 39.76 -2.19
C ALA A 314 -6.02 41.20 -1.66
N MET A 315 -5.66 41.31 -0.38
CA MET A 315 -5.46 42.61 0.27
C MET A 315 -4.43 43.45 -0.49
N GLY A 316 -4.80 44.67 -0.86
CA GLY A 316 -3.93 45.60 -1.59
C GLY A 316 -3.70 45.28 -3.07
N CYS A 317 -4.40 44.29 -3.66
CA CYS A 317 -4.30 43.96 -5.08
C CYS A 317 -5.50 44.48 -5.88
N ALA A 318 -5.23 45.15 -7.01
CA ALA A 318 -6.25 45.73 -7.88
C ALA A 318 -6.24 45.15 -9.31
N LYS A 319 -5.57 44.01 -9.54
CA LYS A 319 -5.47 43.43 -10.89
C LYS A 319 -6.79 42.80 -11.33
N VAL A 320 -7.13 43.00 -12.59
CA VAL A 320 -8.35 42.50 -13.24
C VAL A 320 -7.97 41.73 -14.51
N PHE A 321 -8.74 40.68 -14.80
CA PHE A 321 -8.50 39.74 -15.89
C PHE A 321 -9.80 39.40 -16.63
N HIS A 322 -9.66 38.83 -17.83
CA HIS A 322 -10.82 38.44 -18.65
C HIS A 322 -11.44 37.09 -18.28
N ALA A 323 -10.76 36.28 -17.46
CA ALA A 323 -11.24 34.95 -17.05
C ALA A 323 -10.76 34.61 -15.63
N PRO A 324 -11.52 33.80 -14.86
CA PRO A 324 -11.19 33.47 -13.47
C PRO A 324 -9.90 32.66 -13.33
N GLU A 325 -9.53 31.86 -14.33
CA GLU A 325 -8.31 31.04 -14.33
C GLU A 325 -7.04 31.92 -14.29
N PHE A 326 -7.11 33.11 -14.90
CA PHE A 326 -6.01 34.08 -14.82
C PHE A 326 -5.88 34.69 -13.43
N VAL A 327 -6.98 34.86 -12.71
CA VAL A 327 -6.96 35.29 -11.30
C VAL A 327 -6.32 34.20 -10.44
N HIS A 328 -6.67 32.93 -10.64
CA HIS A 328 -6.04 31.81 -9.92
C HIS A 328 -4.52 31.74 -10.17
N LYS A 329 -4.09 31.84 -11.44
CA LYS A 329 -2.65 31.89 -11.79
C LYS A 329 -1.96 33.09 -11.16
N HIS A 330 -2.61 34.25 -11.17
CA HIS A 330 -2.09 35.47 -10.55
C HIS A 330 -1.94 35.33 -9.03
N LEU A 331 -2.93 34.79 -8.34
CA LEU A 331 -2.90 34.51 -6.90
C LEU A 331 -1.71 33.59 -6.56
N LYS A 332 -1.53 32.50 -7.30
CA LYS A 332 -0.40 31.56 -7.12
C LYS A 332 0.98 32.23 -7.30
N LEU A 333 1.10 33.18 -8.23
CA LEU A 333 2.40 33.79 -8.57
C LEU A 333 2.72 35.07 -7.80
N LYS A 334 1.70 35.84 -7.38
CA LYS A 334 1.87 37.18 -6.78
C LYS A 334 1.35 37.27 -5.35
N HIS A 335 0.61 36.27 -4.89
CA HIS A 335 0.16 36.15 -3.50
C HIS A 335 0.51 34.77 -2.93
N PRO A 336 1.79 34.35 -2.99
CA PRO A 336 2.20 33.00 -2.58
C PRO A 336 1.92 32.72 -1.11
N ASP A 337 2.02 33.72 -0.23
CA ASP A 337 1.74 33.55 1.21
C ASP A 337 0.28 33.21 1.46
N LEU A 338 -0.66 33.91 0.81
CA LEU A 338 -2.09 33.64 0.89
C LEU A 338 -2.40 32.22 0.38
N VAL A 339 -1.86 31.85 -0.78
CA VAL A 339 -2.08 30.52 -1.35
C VAL A 339 -1.49 29.44 -0.46
N SER A 340 -0.30 29.67 0.10
CA SER A 340 0.36 28.71 0.99
C SER A 340 -0.48 28.44 2.23
N VAL A 341 -1.01 29.47 2.89
CA VAL A 341 -1.88 29.31 4.06
C VAL A 341 -3.15 28.52 3.71
N LEU A 342 -3.82 28.86 2.60
CA LEU A 342 -5.03 28.15 2.17
C LEU A 342 -4.73 26.69 1.81
N THR A 343 -3.65 26.43 1.09
CA THR A 343 -3.23 25.08 0.74
C THR A 343 -2.83 24.27 1.96
N LEU A 344 -2.18 24.86 2.96
CA LEU A 344 -1.84 24.19 4.22
C LEU A 344 -3.10 23.74 4.97
N ASN A 345 -4.12 24.60 5.07
CA ASN A 345 -5.40 24.22 5.70
C ASN A 345 -6.07 23.04 4.97
N VAL A 346 -6.11 23.11 3.63
CA VAL A 346 -6.63 22.00 2.81
C VAL A 346 -5.83 20.71 3.03
N GLN A 347 -4.51 20.81 3.13
CA GLN A 347 -3.65 19.65 3.40
C GLN A 347 -3.90 19.05 4.79
N ASP A 348 -4.11 19.88 5.81
CA ASP A 348 -4.43 19.44 7.17
C ASP A 348 -5.81 18.75 7.23
N ASP A 349 -6.79 19.25 6.49
CA ASP A 349 -8.11 18.62 6.38
C ASP A 349 -8.02 17.23 5.71
N ILE A 350 -7.26 17.13 4.62
CA ILE A 350 -7.01 15.84 3.95
C ILE A 350 -6.22 14.89 4.87
N TYR A 351 -5.24 15.39 5.61
CA TYR A 351 -4.50 14.60 6.60
C TYR A 351 -5.45 14.01 7.65
N PHE A 352 -6.35 14.83 8.18
CA PHE A 352 -7.36 14.37 9.14
C PHE A 352 -8.31 13.33 8.52
N GLN A 353 -8.82 13.57 7.31
CA GLN A 353 -9.69 12.61 6.61
C GLN A 353 -9.00 11.27 6.36
N ASN A 354 -7.73 11.30 5.92
CA ASN A 354 -6.91 10.11 5.73
C ASN A 354 -6.74 9.33 7.04
N TYR A 355 -6.42 10.03 8.14
CA TYR A 355 -6.31 9.42 9.45
C TYR A 355 -7.63 8.74 9.85
N MET A 356 -8.75 9.45 9.80
CA MET A 356 -10.06 8.93 10.23
C MET A 356 -10.49 7.69 9.44
N LYS A 357 -10.24 7.70 8.13
CA LYS A 357 -10.61 6.63 7.21
C LYS A 357 -9.73 5.38 7.37
N TYR A 358 -8.42 5.54 7.54
CA TYR A 358 -7.45 4.43 7.45
C TYR A 358 -6.79 4.07 8.78
N VAL A 359 -7.16 4.72 9.90
CA VAL A 359 -6.75 4.26 11.23
C VAL A 359 -7.59 3.05 11.65
N SER A 360 -6.93 1.91 11.76
CA SER A 360 -7.47 0.68 12.35
C SER A 360 -7.55 0.85 13.87
N VAL A 361 -8.67 0.43 14.48
CA VAL A 361 -8.88 0.42 15.93
C VAL A 361 -8.34 -0.87 16.53
#